data_AF-A0AAD6XRD4-F1
#
_entry.id   AF-A0AAD6XRD4-F1
#
_cell.length_a   1.000
_cell.length_b   1.000
_cell.length_c   1.000
_cell.angle_alpha   90.00
_cell.angle_beta   90.00
_cell.angle_gamma   90.00
#
_symmetry.space_group_name_H-M   'P 1'
#
loop_
_entity.id
_entity.type
_entity.pdbx_description
1 polymer ?
#
loop_
_entity_poly.entity_id
_entity_poly.type
_entity_poly.pdbx_seq_one_letter_code
_entity_poly.pdbx_strand_id
1 'polypeptide(L)'
;MSILAQYLGVPPALRHPGCLIVTLSLLTFPSEIKSHQLFSRSGRRSRGITSPDQWRQPFRLDNDYQVALRVIQLSPSIEKFTREHASIVWFKRAQSDLEDTDTLHLLHILRKSQVGVVQPDDLSADIVFVHVAALVEIHKLPFLVEHRLRPDVPFCLYGMHETVARARWGFREIYLLGVVTFTPQALLRDTWSVLKTIRLIHDHPLWTCYLIPQIVGLAASLSKPTGGEDHRGSAWAALQSIFAAAVDGTVSIMCAPVDDSCKGTQQWIRDYAYGPQTAWEVEKYCNSTFERAYSSLPTNTWDSIAQDDILEDMERMQRQPAIIDTYRRFVVLDSSLDRGRKTEHGIEWDAINRFDFHDDFVNSQEVTKAEFACM
;
A
#
# COMPACT_ATOMS: atom_id res chain seq x y z
N MET A 1 0.03 -8.55 15.35
CA MET A 1 -0.48 -7.27 15.90
C MET A 1 -0.05 -6.95 17.35
N SER A 2 0.08 -7.91 18.28
CA SER A 2 0.35 -7.57 19.70
C SER A 2 1.69 -6.87 19.96
N ILE A 3 2.77 -7.26 19.26
CA ILE A 3 4.11 -6.70 19.45
C ILE A 3 4.20 -5.26 18.90
N LEU A 4 3.66 -5.00 17.71
CA LEU A 4 3.70 -3.67 17.08
C LEU A 4 2.83 -2.67 17.86
N ALA A 5 1.63 -3.07 18.29
CA ALA A 5 0.74 -2.22 19.07
C ALA A 5 1.31 -1.89 20.47
N GLN A 6 2.08 -2.81 21.05
CA GLN A 6 2.80 -2.58 22.31
C GLN A 6 4.02 -1.66 22.11
N TYR A 7 4.76 -1.84 21.01
CA TYR A 7 5.89 -0.97 20.65
C TYR A 7 5.46 0.48 20.36
N LEU A 8 4.25 0.67 19.82
CA LEU A 8 3.71 1.98 19.42
C LEU A 8 2.85 2.65 20.51
N GLY A 9 2.79 2.10 21.72
CA GLY A 9 2.09 2.74 22.86
C GLY A 9 0.57 2.83 22.72
N VAL A 10 -0.03 1.99 21.88
CA VAL A 10 -1.46 2.02 21.57
C VAL A 10 -2.28 1.74 22.84
N PRO A 11 -3.29 2.55 23.20
CA PRO A 11 -4.14 2.28 24.36
C PRO A 11 -4.76 0.87 24.28
N PRO A 12 -4.86 0.11 25.39
CA PRO A 12 -5.40 -1.25 25.37
C PRO A 12 -6.78 -1.37 24.69
N ALA A 13 -7.62 -0.34 24.82
CA ALA A 13 -8.94 -0.25 24.19
C ALA A 13 -8.90 -0.14 22.65
N LEU A 14 -7.76 0.19 22.05
CA LEU A 14 -7.55 0.29 20.61
C LEU A 14 -6.70 -0.88 20.06
N ARG A 15 -6.33 -1.85 20.90
CA ARG A 15 -5.53 -3.03 20.52
C ARG A 15 -6.41 -4.18 20.03
N HIS A 16 -7.48 -3.88 19.32
CA HIS A 16 -8.25 -4.92 18.66
C HIS A 16 -7.39 -5.56 17.56
N PRO A 17 -7.33 -6.90 17.47
CA PRO A 17 -6.75 -7.57 16.30
C PRO A 17 -7.37 -6.97 15.03
N GLY A 18 -6.60 -6.83 13.94
CA GLY A 18 -7.12 -6.35 12.65
C GLY A 18 -7.32 -4.85 12.47
N CYS A 19 -7.20 -4.03 13.51
CA CYS A 19 -7.52 -2.61 13.44
C CYS A 19 -6.46 -1.76 12.69
N LEU A 20 -6.67 -1.48 11.40
CA LEU A 20 -5.78 -0.61 10.59
C LEU A 20 -5.73 0.85 11.10
N ILE A 21 -6.72 1.25 11.91
CA ILE A 21 -6.85 2.58 12.51
C ILE A 21 -5.61 2.95 13.29
N VAL A 22 -5.00 1.98 13.99
CA VAL A 22 -3.81 2.21 14.80
C VAL A 22 -2.67 2.72 13.91
N THR A 23 -2.42 2.04 12.79
CA THR A 23 -1.42 2.46 11.80
C THR A 23 -1.73 3.86 11.25
N LEU A 24 -2.99 4.16 10.95
CA LEU A 24 -3.42 5.45 10.41
C LEU A 24 -3.42 6.59 11.45
N SER A 25 -3.71 6.30 12.72
CA SER A 25 -3.92 7.30 13.78
C SER A 25 -2.63 7.66 14.52
N LEU A 26 -1.65 6.77 14.57
CA LEU A 26 -0.37 6.99 15.28
C LEU A 26 0.46 8.18 14.73
N LEU A 27 0.12 8.71 13.55
CA LEU A 27 0.75 9.92 12.99
C LEU A 27 0.04 11.24 13.36
N THR A 28 -1.09 11.19 14.07
CA THR A 28 -1.72 12.39 14.64
C THR A 28 -1.21 12.75 16.04
N PHE A 29 -0.41 11.87 16.65
CA PHE A 29 0.27 12.13 17.92
C PHE A 29 1.76 12.46 17.68
N PRO A 30 2.33 13.47 18.37
CA PRO A 30 3.74 13.83 18.21
C PRO A 30 4.67 12.66 18.55
N SER A 31 5.67 12.44 17.71
CA SER A 31 6.53 11.26 17.70
C SER A 31 7.72 11.35 18.66
N GLU A 32 7.79 10.42 19.60
CA GLU A 32 9.04 9.94 20.18
C GLU A 32 8.98 8.40 20.20
N ILE A 33 9.54 7.71 19.19
CA ILE A 33 10.10 6.35 19.29
C ILE A 33 10.88 6.03 18.01
N LYS A 34 11.97 5.30 18.20
CA LYS A 34 13.19 5.18 17.37
C LYS A 34 13.02 4.30 16.12
N SER A 35 13.81 4.65 15.11
CA SER A 35 14.08 3.92 13.88
C SER A 35 14.78 2.59 14.13
N HIS A 36 14.24 1.51 13.54
CA HIS A 36 14.97 0.26 13.32
C HIS A 36 15.01 -0.03 11.82
N GLN A 37 16.23 -0.22 11.31
CA GLN A 37 16.54 -0.60 9.95
C GLN A 37 16.13 -2.05 9.70
N LEU A 38 15.36 -2.30 8.64
CA LEU A 38 15.19 -3.62 8.03
C LEU A 38 16.01 -3.65 6.74
N PHE A 39 17.17 -4.28 6.79
CA PHE A 39 17.83 -4.83 5.61
C PHE A 39 18.14 -6.29 5.91
N SER A 40 17.41 -7.22 5.28
CA SER A 40 17.83 -8.61 5.17
C SER A 40 18.04 -8.97 3.71
N ARG A 41 19.11 -9.71 3.48
CA ARG A 41 19.78 -10.01 2.22
C ARG A 41 19.07 -11.15 1.48
N SER A 42 18.86 -11.01 0.18
CA SER A 42 18.87 -12.15 -0.74
C SER A 42 20.21 -12.18 -1.49
N GLY A 43 20.92 -13.31 -1.37
CA GLY A 43 22.25 -13.48 -1.94
C GLY A 43 22.19 -13.80 -3.43
N ARG A 44 22.81 -12.97 -4.26
CA ARG A 44 23.25 -13.35 -5.61
C ARG A 44 24.78 -13.34 -5.71
N ARG A 45 25.30 -14.46 -6.22
CA ARG A 45 26.72 -14.73 -6.45
C ARG A 45 27.29 -13.78 -7.50
N SER A 46 28.32 -13.04 -7.11
CA SER A 46 29.19 -12.27 -8.00
C SER A 46 30.00 -13.20 -8.92
N ARG A 47 30.05 -12.90 -10.22
CA ARG A 47 31.09 -13.38 -11.14
C ARG A 47 31.74 -12.20 -11.85
N GLY A 48 33.07 -12.15 -11.76
CA GLY A 48 33.98 -11.63 -12.80
C GLY A 48 34.18 -10.12 -12.91
N ILE A 49 35.04 -9.56 -12.05
CA ILE A 49 35.70 -8.26 -12.30
C ILE A 49 36.98 -8.54 -13.10
N THR A 50 37.14 -7.89 -14.25
CA THR A 50 38.44 -7.74 -14.93
C THR A 50 38.90 -6.27 -14.90
N SER A 51 40.08 -6.11 -14.29
CA SER A 51 41.08 -5.02 -14.28
C SER A 51 40.70 -3.59 -13.87
N PRO A 52 41.34 -3.06 -12.81
CA PRO A 52 41.21 -1.70 -12.28
C PRO A 52 42.30 -0.74 -12.81
N ASP A 53 42.13 0.54 -12.45
CA ASP A 53 43.17 1.60 -12.39
C ASP A 53 43.38 2.52 -13.58
N GLN A 54 42.37 3.35 -13.89
CA GLN A 54 42.67 4.63 -14.56
C GLN A 54 41.88 5.88 -14.16
N TRP A 55 40.88 5.84 -13.26
CA TRP A 55 40.08 7.05 -12.99
C TRP A 55 39.67 7.24 -11.53
N ARG A 56 40.65 7.29 -10.61
CA ARG A 56 40.45 7.80 -9.26
C ARG A 56 41.04 9.21 -9.12
N GLN A 57 40.41 10.20 -9.74
CA GLN A 57 40.43 11.50 -9.08
C GLN A 57 39.58 11.35 -7.81
N PRO A 58 40.11 11.66 -6.61
CA PRO A 58 39.33 11.52 -5.40
C PRO A 58 38.13 12.49 -5.47
N PHE A 59 36.92 11.96 -5.55
CA PHE A 59 35.64 12.68 -5.39
C PHE A 59 35.59 13.62 -4.15
N ARG A 60 36.57 13.51 -3.25
CA ARG A 60 36.76 14.37 -2.08
C ARG A 60 37.12 15.83 -2.41
N LEU A 61 37.48 16.16 -3.66
CA LEU A 61 37.83 17.54 -4.04
C LEU A 61 36.67 18.34 -4.65
N ASP A 62 35.56 17.69 -5.02
CA ASP A 62 34.39 18.39 -5.55
C ASP A 62 33.50 18.84 -4.39
N ASN A 63 33.64 20.10 -4.00
CA ASN A 63 32.91 20.69 -2.87
C ASN A 63 31.40 20.61 -3.09
N ASP A 64 30.92 20.81 -4.31
CA ASP A 64 29.49 20.81 -4.64
C ASP A 64 28.90 19.41 -4.51
N TYR A 65 29.64 18.38 -4.93
CA TYR A 65 29.25 16.99 -4.71
C TYR A 65 29.17 16.63 -3.22
N GLN A 66 30.15 17.08 -2.41
CA GLN A 66 30.13 16.84 -0.97
C GLN A 66 29.00 17.60 -0.26
N VAL A 67 28.67 18.82 -0.72
CA VAL A 67 27.51 19.58 -0.23
C VAL A 67 26.22 18.85 -0.60
N ALA A 68 26.06 18.43 -1.86
CA ALA A 68 24.89 17.70 -2.33
C ALA A 68 24.66 16.42 -1.51
N LEU A 69 25.70 15.62 -1.26
CA LEU A 69 25.61 14.41 -0.43
C LEU A 69 25.13 14.71 1.00
N ARG A 70 25.56 15.84 1.60
CA ARG A 70 25.12 16.25 2.94
C ARG A 70 23.69 16.75 2.97
N VAL A 71 23.26 17.48 1.93
CA VAL A 71 21.90 18.00 1.82
C VAL A 71 20.91 16.85 1.62
N ILE A 72 21.19 15.96 0.66
CA ILE A 72 20.32 14.83 0.35
C ILE A 72 20.38 13.73 1.40
N GLN A 73 21.51 13.60 2.11
CA GLN A 73 21.75 12.55 3.10
C GLN A 73 21.66 11.15 2.50
N LEU A 74 22.13 10.99 1.25
CA LEU A 74 22.11 9.71 0.55
C LEU A 74 22.95 8.68 1.31
N SER A 75 22.37 7.51 1.58
CA SER A 75 23.13 6.45 2.26
C SER A 75 24.26 5.91 1.38
N PRO A 76 25.43 5.54 1.93
CA PRO A 76 26.53 5.00 1.13
C PRO A 76 26.17 3.72 0.37
N SER A 77 25.26 2.90 0.91
CA SER A 77 24.78 1.68 0.26
C SER A 77 23.99 1.99 -1.01
N ILE A 78 23.10 3.00 -0.96
CA ILE A 78 22.33 3.42 -2.13
C ILE A 78 23.21 4.19 -3.10
N GLU A 79 24.12 5.03 -2.62
CA GLU A 79 25.11 5.69 -3.49
C GLU A 79 25.90 4.64 -4.28
N LYS A 80 26.35 3.56 -3.63
CA LYS A 80 27.01 2.45 -4.33
C LYS A 80 26.07 1.75 -5.32
N PHE A 81 24.83 1.47 -4.91
CA PHE A 81 23.84 0.82 -5.75
C PHE A 81 23.54 1.62 -7.03
N THR A 82 23.30 2.93 -6.89
CA THR A 82 22.99 3.80 -8.03
C THR A 82 24.06 3.80 -9.10
N ARG A 83 25.36 3.69 -8.74
CA ARG A 83 26.47 3.65 -9.71
C ARG A 83 26.36 2.54 -10.75
N GLU A 84 25.60 1.49 -10.46
CA GLU A 84 25.49 0.30 -11.29
C GLU A 84 24.10 0.17 -11.96
N HIS A 85 23.15 1.08 -11.65
CA HIS A 85 21.73 0.85 -11.86
C HIS A 85 21.00 2.08 -12.41
N ALA A 86 20.14 1.90 -13.41
CA ALA A 86 19.38 3.00 -13.99
C ALA A 86 18.38 3.59 -12.97
N SER A 87 18.21 4.91 -12.98
CA SER A 87 17.43 5.62 -11.97
C SER A 87 16.32 6.47 -12.59
N ILE A 88 15.11 6.43 -12.03
CA ILE A 88 14.06 7.43 -12.27
C ILE A 88 14.13 8.49 -11.17
N VAL A 89 13.94 9.75 -11.53
CA VAL A 89 13.77 10.86 -10.57
C VAL A 89 12.41 11.50 -10.79
N TRP A 90 11.49 11.23 -9.87
CA TRP A 90 10.12 11.75 -9.87
C TRP A 90 9.99 12.93 -8.91
N PHE A 91 9.65 14.10 -9.45
CA PHE A 91 9.47 15.31 -8.67
C PHE A 91 8.34 16.17 -9.25
N LYS A 92 7.71 16.97 -8.39
CA LYS A 92 6.66 17.89 -8.80
C LYS A 92 7.33 19.03 -9.56
N ARG A 93 7.03 19.18 -10.86
CA ARG A 93 7.46 20.36 -11.59
C ARG A 93 6.74 21.56 -10.97
N ALA A 94 7.51 22.48 -10.40
CA ALA A 94 6.96 23.74 -9.93
C ALA A 94 6.31 24.48 -11.11
N GLN A 95 5.25 25.24 -10.84
CA GLN A 95 4.65 26.13 -11.85
C GLN A 95 5.61 27.24 -12.28
N SER A 96 6.63 27.52 -11.47
CA SER A 96 7.78 28.34 -11.81
C SER A 96 8.91 27.49 -12.37
N ASP A 97 9.63 27.98 -13.39
CA ASP A 97 10.82 27.33 -13.99
C ASP A 97 12.00 27.11 -13.03
N LEU A 98 11.87 27.49 -11.76
CA LEU A 98 12.88 27.23 -10.74
C LEU A 98 12.83 25.74 -10.36
N GLU A 99 13.84 25.00 -10.82
CA GLU A 99 14.08 23.63 -10.38
C GLU A 99 14.33 23.61 -8.87
N ASP A 100 13.69 22.65 -8.21
CA ASP A 100 13.84 22.39 -6.79
C ASP A 100 15.31 22.09 -6.44
N THR A 101 15.85 22.78 -5.42
CA THR A 101 17.29 22.72 -5.08
C THR A 101 17.71 21.32 -4.64
N ASP A 102 16.84 20.57 -3.96
CA ASP A 102 17.13 19.20 -3.56
C ASP A 102 17.19 18.28 -4.80
N THR A 103 16.30 18.48 -5.75
CA THR A 103 16.33 17.76 -7.04
C THR A 103 17.60 18.06 -7.82
N LEU A 104 18.05 19.32 -7.86
CA LEU A 104 19.34 19.69 -8.47
C LEU A 104 20.53 18.98 -7.81
N HIS A 105 20.56 18.92 -6.47
CA HIS A 105 21.61 18.20 -5.74
C HIS A 105 21.58 16.69 -6.02
N LEU A 106 20.41 16.06 -6.04
CA LEU A 106 20.29 14.64 -6.37
C LEU A 106 20.78 14.37 -7.80
N LEU A 107 20.33 15.15 -8.78
CA LEU A 107 20.77 15.01 -10.17
C LEU A 107 22.28 15.22 -10.31
N HIS A 108 22.88 16.14 -9.54
CA HIS A 108 24.32 16.32 -9.50
C HIS A 108 25.04 15.05 -8.99
N ILE A 109 24.56 14.45 -7.91
CA ILE A 109 25.10 13.19 -7.37
C ILE A 109 25.04 12.06 -8.40
N LEU A 110 23.88 11.89 -9.05
CA LEU A 110 23.66 10.83 -10.04
C LEU A 110 24.55 11.01 -11.29
N ARG A 111 24.68 12.25 -11.80
CA ARG A 111 25.57 12.57 -12.92
C ARG A 111 27.04 12.28 -12.59
N LYS A 112 27.51 12.66 -11.40
CA LYS A 112 28.89 12.39 -10.94
C LYS A 112 29.16 10.90 -10.77
N SER A 113 28.11 10.14 -10.43
CA SER A 113 28.16 8.69 -10.31
C SER A 113 28.11 7.97 -11.67
N GLN A 114 28.06 8.71 -12.79
CA GLN A 114 27.95 8.20 -14.17
C GLN A 114 26.69 7.36 -14.42
N VAL A 115 25.63 7.63 -13.65
CA VAL A 115 24.39 6.87 -13.68
C VAL A 115 23.47 7.41 -14.78
N GLY A 116 22.82 6.50 -15.51
CA GLY A 116 21.74 6.85 -16.41
C GLY A 116 20.50 7.24 -15.62
N VAL A 117 20.14 8.53 -15.66
CA VAL A 117 18.78 8.96 -15.30
C VAL A 117 17.90 8.71 -16.52
N VAL A 118 16.94 7.79 -16.38
CA VAL A 118 16.02 7.41 -17.45
C VAL A 118 14.70 8.17 -17.33
N GLN A 119 13.88 8.09 -18.38
CA GLN A 119 12.57 8.72 -18.37
C GLN A 119 11.62 7.98 -17.41
N PRO A 120 10.60 8.66 -16.83
CA PRO A 120 9.65 8.02 -15.91
C PRO A 120 8.85 6.86 -16.50
N ASP A 121 8.79 6.74 -17.83
CA ASP A 121 8.10 5.67 -18.55
C ASP A 121 9.04 4.48 -18.91
N ASP A 122 10.30 4.53 -18.48
CA ASP A 122 11.30 3.49 -18.74
C ASP A 122 11.29 2.40 -17.67
N LEU A 123 10.77 1.22 -18.03
CA LEU A 123 10.71 0.05 -17.17
C LEU A 123 12.09 -0.56 -16.83
N SER A 124 13.18 -0.13 -17.49
CA SER A 124 14.54 -0.58 -17.18
C SER A 124 15.12 0.07 -15.92
N ALA A 125 14.43 1.05 -15.33
CA ALA A 125 14.83 1.65 -14.08
C ALA A 125 14.90 0.62 -12.96
N ASP A 126 15.96 0.66 -12.18
CA ASP A 126 16.24 -0.24 -11.08
C ASP A 126 16.08 0.45 -9.72
N ILE A 127 15.92 1.78 -9.71
CA ILE A 127 15.60 2.57 -8.52
C ILE A 127 14.73 3.76 -8.90
N VAL A 128 13.73 4.06 -8.06
CA VAL A 128 12.84 5.21 -8.24
C VAL A 128 13.06 6.19 -7.09
N PHE A 129 13.64 7.35 -7.39
CA PHE A 129 13.73 8.47 -6.45
C PHE A 129 12.47 9.31 -6.56
N VAL A 130 11.86 9.63 -5.42
CA VAL A 130 10.61 10.41 -5.34
C VAL A 130 10.85 11.60 -4.41
N HIS A 131 10.72 12.81 -4.94
CA HIS A 131 10.79 13.99 -4.09
C HIS A 131 9.61 14.00 -3.11
N VAL A 132 9.83 14.35 -1.85
CA VAL A 132 8.77 14.35 -0.82
C VAL A 132 7.55 15.20 -1.20
N ALA A 133 7.75 16.29 -1.97
CA ALA A 133 6.66 17.14 -2.46
C ALA A 133 5.79 16.49 -3.55
N ALA A 134 6.36 15.53 -4.29
CA ALA A 134 5.71 14.85 -5.40
C ALA A 134 4.91 13.61 -4.96
N LEU A 135 5.02 13.25 -3.68
CA LEU A 135 4.47 12.03 -3.13
C LEU A 135 2.94 11.97 -3.23
N VAL A 136 2.26 13.12 -3.12
CA VAL A 136 0.81 13.23 -3.33
C VAL A 136 0.38 12.93 -4.77
N GLU A 137 1.30 13.07 -5.72
CA GLU A 137 1.09 12.83 -7.15
C GLU A 137 1.76 11.54 -7.62
N ILE A 138 2.22 10.68 -6.71
CA ILE A 138 2.92 9.45 -7.09
C ILE A 138 2.08 8.55 -7.97
N HIS A 139 0.75 8.55 -7.78
CA HIS A 139 -0.22 7.82 -8.61
C HIS A 139 -0.19 8.23 -10.10
N LYS A 140 0.43 9.37 -10.44
CA LYS A 140 0.64 9.85 -11.83
C LYS A 140 1.95 9.37 -12.44
N LEU A 141 2.82 8.69 -11.68
CA LEU A 141 4.05 8.11 -12.22
C LEU A 141 3.67 7.06 -13.28
N PRO A 142 4.17 7.17 -14.52
CA PRO A 142 3.94 6.16 -15.53
C PRO A 142 4.43 4.78 -15.06
N PHE A 143 3.68 3.75 -15.42
CA PHE A 143 4.00 2.36 -15.06
C PHE A 143 4.27 2.11 -13.56
N LEU A 144 3.64 2.89 -12.68
CA LEU A 144 3.83 2.77 -11.23
C LEU A 144 3.53 1.35 -10.72
N VAL A 145 2.50 0.68 -11.26
CA VAL A 145 2.16 -0.69 -10.86
C VAL A 145 3.26 -1.65 -11.24
N GLU A 146 3.78 -1.57 -12.47
CA GLU A 146 4.85 -2.41 -12.99
C GLU A 146 6.13 -2.25 -12.17
N HIS A 147 6.50 -1.01 -11.80
CA HIS A 147 7.62 -0.77 -10.90
C HIS A 147 7.35 -1.33 -9.48
N ARG A 148 6.12 -1.21 -8.96
CA ARG A 148 5.73 -1.77 -7.66
C ARG A 148 5.69 -3.31 -7.67
N LEU A 149 5.42 -3.95 -8.81
CA LEU A 149 5.45 -5.41 -8.97
C LEU A 149 6.86 -6.00 -8.96
N ARG A 150 7.90 -5.17 -9.18
CA ARG A 150 9.30 -5.57 -9.12
C ARG A 150 9.89 -5.38 -7.71
N PRO A 151 9.89 -6.40 -6.81
CA PRO A 151 10.35 -6.21 -5.43
C PRO A 151 11.83 -5.78 -5.31
N ASP A 152 12.62 -6.01 -6.36
CA ASP A 152 14.02 -5.59 -6.50
C ASP A 152 14.22 -4.09 -6.75
N VAL A 153 13.16 -3.35 -7.13
CA VAL A 153 13.23 -1.91 -7.38
C VAL A 153 12.91 -1.15 -6.11
N PRO A 154 13.90 -0.55 -5.41
CA PRO A 154 13.63 0.32 -4.29
C PRO A 154 12.96 1.63 -4.72
N PHE A 155 12.01 2.08 -3.91
CA PHE A 155 11.45 3.42 -3.98
C PHE A 155 12.04 4.25 -2.86
N CYS A 156 12.72 5.34 -3.19
CA CYS A 156 13.42 6.17 -2.23
C CYS A 156 12.85 7.58 -2.22
N LEU A 157 12.38 8.04 -1.06
CA LEU A 157 12.09 9.44 -0.82
C LEU A 157 13.38 10.25 -0.67
N TYR A 158 13.34 11.49 -1.13
CA TYR A 158 14.41 12.47 -0.92
C TYR A 158 13.86 13.91 -0.80
N GLY A 159 14.69 14.79 -0.24
CA GLY A 159 14.44 16.22 -0.15
C GLY A 159 13.57 16.66 1.02
N MET A 160 13.22 17.95 1.02
CA MET A 160 12.44 18.62 2.05
C MET A 160 11.30 19.41 1.41
N HIS A 161 10.16 19.50 2.09
CA HIS A 161 9.05 20.34 1.62
C HIS A 161 8.22 20.82 2.79
N GLU A 162 7.81 22.09 2.77
CA GLU A 162 7.10 22.74 3.88
C GLU A 162 5.73 22.12 4.18
N THR A 163 5.06 21.55 3.18
CA THR A 163 3.75 20.89 3.36
C THR A 163 3.88 19.45 3.89
N VAL A 164 5.09 18.95 4.08
CA VAL A 164 5.37 17.59 4.54
C VAL A 164 5.95 17.65 5.94
N ALA A 165 5.46 16.80 6.85
CA ALA A 165 6.00 16.71 8.20
C ALA A 165 7.51 16.41 8.20
N ARG A 166 8.28 17.11 9.03
CA ARG A 166 9.76 17.00 9.07
C ARG A 166 10.28 15.59 9.32
N ALA A 167 9.52 14.75 10.03
CA ALA A 167 9.85 13.34 10.24
C ALA A 167 9.93 12.52 8.94
N ARG A 168 9.40 13.07 7.83
CA ARG A 168 9.42 12.46 6.49
C ARG A 168 10.41 13.10 5.54
N TRP A 169 11.17 14.09 6.00
CA TRP A 169 12.20 14.75 5.20
C TRP A 169 13.45 13.88 5.08
N GLY A 170 14.23 14.14 4.03
CA GLY A 170 15.50 13.49 3.80
C GLY A 170 15.37 12.15 3.07
N PHE A 171 16.47 11.42 3.03
CA PHE A 171 16.57 10.17 2.28
C PHE A 171 16.04 8.97 3.06
N ARG A 172 15.10 8.23 2.48
CA ARG A 172 14.63 6.95 3.03
C ARG A 172 13.92 6.08 2.00
N GLU A 173 13.97 4.77 2.19
CA GLU A 173 13.16 3.83 1.41
C GLU A 173 11.70 3.86 1.87
N ILE A 174 10.77 3.69 0.93
CA ILE A 174 9.33 3.52 1.15
C ILE A 174 8.84 2.25 0.47
N TYR A 175 7.58 1.87 0.69
CA TYR A 175 6.92 0.77 -0.02
C TYR A 175 7.46 -0.64 0.29
N LEU A 176 7.17 -1.14 1.49
CA LEU A 176 7.57 -2.48 1.95
C LEU A 176 6.40 -3.47 2.07
N LEU A 177 5.15 -3.01 2.21
CA LEU A 177 3.97 -3.80 2.55
C LEU A 177 2.92 -3.83 1.42
N GLY A 178 1.85 -4.62 1.53
CA GLY A 178 0.73 -4.63 0.56
C GLY A 178 -0.65 -4.48 1.20
N VAL A 179 -1.59 -3.87 0.47
CA VAL A 179 -3.00 -3.68 0.87
C VAL A 179 -3.91 -4.32 -0.17
N VAL A 180 -4.91 -5.07 0.30
CA VAL A 180 -5.92 -5.71 -0.55
C VAL A 180 -7.33 -5.28 -0.16
N THR A 181 -8.17 -5.08 -1.17
CA THR A 181 -9.63 -4.98 -1.06
C THR A 181 -10.31 -5.83 -2.14
N PHE A 182 -11.64 -5.92 -2.12
CA PHE A 182 -12.41 -6.85 -2.96
C PHE A 182 -13.58 -6.14 -3.66
N THR A 183 -13.92 -6.60 -4.87
CA THR A 183 -15.11 -6.12 -5.59
C THR A 183 -16.40 -6.70 -4.99
N PRO A 184 -17.57 -6.08 -5.26
CA PRO A 184 -18.85 -6.69 -4.90
C PRO A 184 -19.02 -8.08 -5.53
N GLN A 185 -18.55 -8.28 -6.76
CA GLN A 185 -18.66 -9.55 -7.48
C GLN A 185 -17.78 -10.63 -6.85
N ALA A 186 -16.57 -10.31 -6.38
CA ALA A 186 -15.74 -11.23 -5.60
C ALA A 186 -16.47 -11.70 -4.34
N LEU A 187 -17.04 -10.76 -3.59
CA LEU A 187 -17.79 -11.05 -2.36
C LEU A 187 -19.06 -11.86 -2.61
N LEU A 188 -19.72 -11.69 -3.77
CA LEU A 188 -20.97 -12.36 -4.11
C LEU A 188 -20.76 -13.75 -4.73
N ARG A 189 -19.85 -13.86 -5.70
CA ARG A 189 -19.70 -15.04 -6.57
C ARG A 189 -18.64 -16.01 -6.06
N ASP A 190 -17.65 -15.52 -5.31
CA ASP A 190 -16.52 -16.32 -4.84
C ASP A 190 -16.17 -16.02 -3.37
N THR A 191 -17.20 -15.91 -2.53
CA THR A 191 -17.08 -15.53 -1.12
C THR A 191 -16.15 -16.44 -0.33
N TRP A 192 -16.10 -17.74 -0.66
CA TRP A 192 -15.22 -18.70 0.00
C TRP A 192 -13.75 -18.46 -0.32
N SER A 193 -13.42 -18.16 -1.58
CA SER A 193 -12.05 -17.77 -1.94
C SER A 193 -11.70 -16.44 -1.28
N VAL A 194 -12.64 -15.48 -1.18
CA VAL A 194 -12.43 -14.23 -0.43
C VAL A 194 -12.05 -14.53 1.02
N LEU A 195 -12.83 -15.38 1.70
CA LEU A 195 -12.55 -15.73 3.09
C LEU A 195 -11.20 -16.45 3.25
N LYS A 196 -10.84 -17.33 2.31
CA LYS A 196 -9.53 -17.99 2.29
C LYS A 196 -8.40 -16.96 2.12
N THR A 197 -8.54 -16.04 1.18
CA THR A 197 -7.55 -14.99 0.90
C THR A 197 -7.40 -14.03 2.08
N ILE A 198 -8.50 -13.63 2.73
CA ILE A 198 -8.49 -12.84 3.97
C ILE A 198 -7.64 -13.51 5.05
N ARG A 199 -7.82 -14.82 5.26
CA ARG A 199 -7.03 -15.57 6.26
C ARG A 199 -5.54 -15.65 5.88
N LEU A 200 -5.25 -15.92 4.61
CA LEU A 200 -3.87 -15.93 4.12
C LEU A 200 -3.19 -14.58 4.33
N ILE A 201 -3.88 -13.49 4.04
CA ILE A 201 -3.38 -12.12 4.26
C ILE A 201 -3.22 -11.82 5.76
N HIS A 202 -4.17 -12.25 6.60
CA HIS A 202 -4.07 -12.05 8.05
C HIS A 202 -2.83 -12.71 8.66
N ASP A 203 -2.48 -13.90 8.17
CA ASP A 203 -1.28 -14.63 8.59
C ASP A 203 0.01 -14.05 7.98
N HIS A 204 -0.11 -13.14 7.01
CA HIS A 204 1.01 -12.57 6.28
C HIS A 204 1.62 -11.36 7.02
N PRO A 205 2.94 -11.35 7.29
CA PRO A 205 3.57 -10.26 8.07
C PRO A 205 3.60 -8.92 7.34
N LEU A 206 3.65 -8.96 6.01
CA LEU A 206 3.79 -7.77 5.16
C LEU A 206 2.50 -7.30 4.46
N TRP A 207 1.37 -7.96 4.68
CA TRP A 207 0.14 -7.63 3.96
C TRP A 207 -1.01 -7.37 4.92
N THR A 208 -1.95 -6.56 4.46
CA THR A 208 -3.19 -6.28 5.17
C THR A 208 -4.35 -6.29 4.19
N CYS A 209 -5.55 -6.55 4.70
CA CYS A 209 -6.76 -6.44 3.90
C CYS A 209 -7.82 -5.64 4.66
N TYR A 210 -8.61 -4.93 3.87
CA TYR A 210 -9.79 -4.25 4.38
C TYR A 210 -10.94 -4.38 3.38
N LEU A 211 -12.15 -4.17 3.88
CA LEU A 211 -13.37 -4.20 3.09
C LEU A 211 -14.10 -2.87 3.24
N ILE A 212 -14.52 -2.33 2.11
CA ILE A 212 -15.25 -1.07 2.05
C ILE A 212 -16.71 -1.34 2.45
N PRO A 213 -17.26 -0.67 3.49
CA PRO A 213 -18.58 -0.96 4.05
C PRO A 213 -19.71 -0.98 3.02
N GLN A 214 -19.79 0.01 2.13
CA GLN A 214 -20.84 0.08 1.10
C GLN A 214 -20.70 -1.01 0.03
N ILE A 215 -19.48 -1.47 -0.24
CA ILE A 215 -19.19 -2.56 -1.18
C ILE A 215 -19.66 -3.90 -0.60
N VAL A 216 -19.40 -4.12 0.70
CA VAL A 216 -19.93 -5.29 1.42
C VAL A 216 -21.45 -5.23 1.54
N GLY A 217 -22.02 -4.06 1.81
CA GLY A 217 -23.46 -3.85 1.86
C GLY A 217 -24.16 -4.11 0.53
N LEU A 218 -23.53 -3.72 -0.59
CA LEU A 218 -23.99 -4.06 -1.93
C LEU A 218 -23.97 -5.57 -2.18
N ALA A 219 -22.87 -6.26 -1.85
CA ALA A 219 -22.80 -7.73 -1.99
C ALA A 219 -23.87 -8.43 -1.11
N ALA A 220 -24.08 -7.93 0.11
CA ALA A 220 -25.11 -8.43 1.02
C ALA A 220 -26.53 -8.18 0.51
N SER A 221 -26.82 -7.02 -0.09
CA SER A 221 -28.14 -6.71 -0.64
C SER A 221 -28.47 -7.58 -1.86
N LEU A 222 -27.48 -7.84 -2.72
CA LEU A 222 -27.61 -8.74 -3.88
C LEU A 222 -27.70 -10.23 -3.50
N SER A 223 -27.23 -10.60 -2.31
CA SER A 223 -27.28 -11.98 -1.81
C SER A 223 -28.62 -12.36 -1.18
N LYS A 224 -29.50 -11.39 -0.91
CA LYS A 224 -30.80 -11.64 -0.28
C LYS A 224 -31.74 -12.36 -1.25
N PRO A 225 -32.42 -13.45 -0.85
CA PRO A 225 -33.37 -14.14 -1.71
C PRO A 225 -34.52 -13.20 -2.11
N THR A 226 -34.88 -13.21 -3.40
CA THR A 226 -35.93 -12.35 -3.99
C THR A 226 -37.36 -12.86 -3.77
N GLY A 227 -37.55 -13.90 -2.97
CA GLY A 227 -38.87 -14.42 -2.57
C GLY A 227 -38.78 -14.95 -1.14
N GLY A 228 -39.83 -14.71 -0.34
CA GLY A 228 -39.89 -14.92 1.12
C GLY A 228 -39.78 -16.36 1.63
N GLU A 229 -39.09 -17.26 0.92
CA GLU A 229 -38.68 -18.56 1.42
C GLU A 229 -37.25 -18.47 1.97
N ASP A 230 -37.08 -18.95 3.20
CA ASP A 230 -35.88 -18.87 4.05
C ASP A 230 -34.64 -19.63 3.53
N HIS A 231 -34.55 -19.84 2.21
CA HIS A 231 -33.36 -20.39 1.55
C HIS A 231 -32.29 -19.30 1.43
N ARG A 232 -31.73 -18.90 2.59
CA ARG A 232 -30.45 -18.17 2.64
C ARG A 232 -29.43 -19.01 1.88
N GLY A 233 -29.07 -18.57 0.67
CA GLY A 233 -28.13 -19.27 -0.20
C GLY A 233 -26.74 -19.39 0.42
N SER A 234 -25.91 -20.28 -0.12
CA SER A 234 -24.53 -20.50 0.32
C SER A 234 -23.69 -19.21 0.37
N ALA A 235 -23.95 -18.26 -0.52
CA ALA A 235 -23.30 -16.93 -0.54
C ALA A 235 -23.60 -16.12 0.74
N TRP A 236 -24.84 -16.15 1.24
CA TRP A 236 -25.21 -15.45 2.47
C TRP A 236 -24.49 -16.05 3.70
N ALA A 237 -24.44 -17.39 3.79
CA ALA A 237 -23.72 -18.05 4.87
C ALA A 237 -22.22 -17.71 4.86
N ALA A 238 -21.62 -17.58 3.68
CA ALA A 238 -20.24 -17.16 3.54
C ALA A 238 -20.04 -15.68 3.91
N LEU A 239 -20.96 -14.77 3.56
CA LEU A 239 -20.92 -13.37 3.99
C LEU A 239 -21.01 -13.23 5.52
N GLN A 240 -21.82 -14.05 6.18
CA GLN A 240 -21.87 -14.10 7.65
C GLN A 240 -20.52 -14.48 8.26
N SER A 241 -19.75 -15.34 7.57
CA SER A 241 -18.38 -15.68 7.98
C SER A 241 -17.42 -14.51 7.80
N ILE A 242 -17.63 -13.65 6.78
CA ILE A 242 -16.86 -12.41 6.62
C ILE A 242 -17.19 -11.41 7.73
N PHE A 243 -18.47 -11.27 8.13
CA PHE A 243 -18.82 -10.41 9.27
C PHE A 243 -18.23 -10.91 10.59
N ALA A 244 -18.19 -12.22 10.80
CA ALA A 244 -17.49 -12.80 11.95
C ALA A 244 -15.98 -12.51 11.90
N ALA A 245 -15.35 -12.64 10.72
CA ALA A 245 -13.95 -12.31 10.49
C ALA A 245 -13.64 -10.81 10.66
N ALA A 246 -14.62 -9.93 10.54
CA ALA A 246 -14.46 -8.52 10.87
C ALA A 246 -14.43 -8.29 12.39
N VAL A 247 -15.33 -8.95 13.12
CA VAL A 247 -15.45 -8.84 14.58
C VAL A 247 -14.24 -9.42 15.30
N ASP A 248 -13.72 -10.55 14.83
CA ASP A 248 -12.54 -11.18 15.43
C ASP A 248 -11.23 -10.45 15.08
N GLY A 249 -11.28 -9.48 14.16
CA GLY A 249 -10.12 -8.72 13.74
C GLY A 249 -9.25 -9.43 12.68
N THR A 250 -9.80 -10.39 11.95
CA THR A 250 -9.11 -10.98 10.80
C THR A 250 -9.05 -9.99 9.63
N VAL A 251 -10.12 -9.22 9.41
CA VAL A 251 -10.23 -8.19 8.37
C VAL A 251 -10.79 -6.88 8.93
N SER A 252 -10.34 -5.74 8.40
CA SER A 252 -10.92 -4.43 8.74
C SER A 252 -12.13 -4.10 7.86
N ILE A 253 -13.22 -3.59 8.45
CA ILE A 253 -14.32 -2.94 7.71
C ILE A 253 -14.12 -1.43 7.77
N MET A 254 -13.65 -0.82 6.68
CA MET A 254 -13.33 0.62 6.68
C MET A 254 -13.26 1.27 5.31
N CYS A 255 -13.29 2.60 5.32
CA CYS A 255 -12.94 3.46 4.19
C CYS A 255 -11.65 4.24 4.50
N ALA A 256 -11.03 4.80 3.46
CA ALA A 256 -9.96 5.75 3.60
C ALA A 256 -10.36 6.96 4.45
N PRO A 257 -9.43 7.54 5.23
CA PRO A 257 -9.64 8.80 5.92
C PRO A 257 -10.07 9.91 4.96
N VAL A 258 -10.92 10.82 5.46
CA VAL A 258 -11.37 11.99 4.69
C VAL A 258 -10.23 13.01 4.61
N ASP A 259 -9.88 13.41 3.39
CA ASP A 259 -8.95 14.50 3.13
C ASP A 259 -9.61 15.83 3.58
N ASP A 260 -8.92 16.65 4.37
CA ASP A 260 -9.23 18.10 4.57
C ASP A 260 -10.36 18.57 5.50
N SER A 261 -10.78 17.83 6.52
CA SER A 261 -11.40 18.51 7.67
C SER A 261 -11.11 17.86 9.02
N CYS A 262 -10.69 18.67 9.99
CA CYS A 262 -10.53 18.22 11.39
C CYS A 262 -11.81 17.51 11.90
N LYS A 263 -13.00 17.98 11.47
CA LYS A 263 -14.28 17.36 11.82
C LYS A 263 -14.48 16.01 11.13
N GLY A 264 -14.21 15.91 9.83
CA GLY A 264 -14.30 14.66 9.07
C GLY A 264 -13.34 13.60 9.61
N THR A 265 -12.08 13.98 9.88
CA THR A 265 -11.09 13.07 10.48
C THR A 265 -11.52 12.61 11.88
N GLN A 266 -12.03 13.50 12.74
CA GLN A 266 -12.51 13.09 14.07
C GLN A 266 -13.70 12.15 14.00
N GLN A 267 -14.65 12.40 13.08
CA GLN A 267 -15.78 11.51 12.88
C GLN A 267 -15.32 10.15 12.37
N TRP A 268 -14.43 10.13 11.37
CA TRP A 268 -13.82 8.90 10.84
C TRP A 268 -13.12 8.11 11.96
N ILE A 269 -12.32 8.76 12.79
CA ILE A 269 -11.66 8.11 13.95
C ILE A 269 -12.71 7.51 14.88
N ARG A 270 -13.79 8.23 15.19
CA ARG A 270 -14.86 7.73 16.07
C ARG A 270 -15.59 6.53 15.47
N ASP A 271 -15.94 6.61 14.19
CA ASP A 271 -16.70 5.57 13.49
C ASP A 271 -15.96 4.23 13.51
N TYR A 272 -14.63 4.26 13.41
CA TYR A 272 -13.84 3.04 13.42
C TYR A 272 -13.31 2.66 14.82
N ALA A 273 -13.01 3.62 15.70
CA ALA A 273 -12.54 3.33 17.07
C ALA A 273 -13.64 2.71 17.94
N TYR A 274 -14.90 3.09 17.70
CA TYR A 274 -16.07 2.53 18.36
C TYR A 274 -16.93 1.73 17.39
N GLY A 275 -16.28 1.11 16.39
CA GLY A 275 -16.95 0.37 15.34
C GLY A 275 -17.80 -0.79 15.87
N PRO A 276 -18.57 -1.43 14.98
CA PRO A 276 -19.41 -2.58 15.30
C PRO A 276 -18.68 -3.67 16.11
N GLN A 277 -19.32 -4.19 17.16
CA GLN A 277 -18.75 -5.21 18.05
C GLN A 277 -19.32 -6.61 17.80
N THR A 278 -20.38 -6.71 16.99
CA THR A 278 -21.02 -7.99 16.64
C THR A 278 -21.19 -8.12 15.14
N ALA A 279 -21.30 -9.35 14.64
CA ALA A 279 -21.44 -9.61 13.20
C ALA A 279 -22.73 -8.97 12.64
N TRP A 280 -23.79 -8.96 13.45
CA TRP A 280 -25.04 -8.27 13.11
C TRP A 280 -24.88 -6.75 13.04
N GLU A 281 -24.12 -6.13 13.95
CA GLU A 281 -23.83 -4.70 13.88
C GLU A 281 -22.97 -4.36 12.66
N VAL A 282 -22.00 -5.22 12.31
CA VAL A 282 -21.20 -5.06 11.08
C VAL A 282 -22.11 -5.11 9.86
N GLU A 283 -22.97 -6.12 9.77
CA GLU A 283 -23.94 -6.26 8.68
C GLU A 283 -24.84 -5.01 8.58
N LYS A 284 -25.40 -4.56 9.70
CA LYS A 284 -26.26 -3.38 9.77
C LYS A 284 -25.51 -2.12 9.33
N TYR A 285 -24.26 -1.95 9.76
CA TYR A 285 -23.41 -0.84 9.36
C TYR A 285 -23.19 -0.84 7.84
N CYS A 286 -22.72 -1.95 7.27
CA CYS A 286 -22.48 -2.10 5.83
C CYS A 286 -23.76 -1.87 5.00
N ASN A 287 -24.90 -2.42 5.44
CA ASN A 287 -26.19 -2.18 4.78
C ASN A 287 -26.58 -0.70 4.81
N SER A 288 -26.40 -0.01 5.95
CA SER A 288 -26.73 1.41 6.06
C SER A 288 -25.84 2.31 5.21
N THR A 289 -24.55 1.97 5.06
CA THR A 289 -23.63 2.69 4.17
C THR A 289 -23.97 2.46 2.71
N PHE A 290 -24.34 1.22 2.35
CA PHE A 290 -24.84 0.89 1.02
C PHE A 290 -26.13 1.66 0.70
N GLU A 291 -27.15 1.61 1.56
CA GLU A 291 -28.41 2.32 1.31
C GLU A 291 -28.17 3.81 1.11
N ARG A 292 -27.33 4.44 1.94
CA ARG A 292 -27.01 5.87 1.81
C ARG A 292 -26.36 6.21 0.46
N ALA A 293 -25.49 5.34 -0.06
CA ALA A 293 -24.76 5.60 -1.30
C ALA A 293 -25.54 5.17 -2.56
N TYR A 294 -26.38 4.13 -2.48
CA TYR A 294 -26.94 3.45 -3.66
C TYR A 294 -28.46 3.46 -3.76
N SER A 295 -29.22 3.79 -2.70
CA SER A 295 -30.69 3.61 -2.71
C SER A 295 -31.42 4.47 -3.74
N SER A 296 -30.84 5.60 -4.14
CA SER A 296 -31.41 6.50 -5.16
C SER A 296 -30.95 6.18 -6.59
N LEU A 297 -30.05 5.21 -6.76
CA LEU A 297 -29.41 4.90 -8.02
C LEU A 297 -30.08 3.69 -8.71
N PRO A 298 -30.21 3.69 -10.04
CA PRO A 298 -30.70 2.52 -10.79
C PRO A 298 -29.82 1.28 -10.55
N THR A 299 -30.44 0.11 -10.35
CA THR A 299 -29.70 -1.14 -10.04
C THR A 299 -28.69 -1.54 -11.11
N ASN A 300 -28.96 -1.23 -12.38
CA ASN A 300 -28.05 -1.53 -13.48
C ASN A 300 -26.77 -0.67 -13.47
N THR A 301 -26.69 0.40 -12.67
CA THR A 301 -25.50 1.24 -12.55
C THR A 301 -24.65 0.92 -11.31
N TRP A 302 -25.15 0.08 -10.39
CA TRP A 302 -24.48 -0.17 -9.10
C TRP A 302 -23.07 -0.74 -9.26
N ASP A 303 -22.84 -1.66 -10.20
CA ASP A 303 -21.52 -2.29 -10.38
C ASP A 303 -20.45 -1.30 -10.84
N SER A 304 -20.79 -0.43 -11.81
CA SER A 304 -19.88 0.61 -12.30
C SER A 304 -19.54 1.61 -11.19
N ILE A 305 -20.55 2.08 -10.46
CA ILE A 305 -20.37 3.06 -9.39
C ILE A 305 -19.58 2.46 -8.22
N ALA A 306 -19.81 1.19 -7.90
CA ALA A 306 -19.04 0.47 -6.89
C ALA A 306 -17.56 0.35 -7.25
N GLN A 307 -17.23 0.20 -8.54
CA GLN A 307 -15.85 0.15 -8.98
C GLN A 307 -15.18 1.52 -8.89
N ASP A 308 -15.89 2.59 -9.26
CA ASP A 308 -15.41 3.97 -9.10
C ASP A 308 -15.18 4.30 -7.62
N ASP A 309 -16.10 3.90 -6.73
CA ASP A 309 -15.97 4.06 -5.27
C ASP A 309 -14.73 3.33 -4.73
N ILE A 310 -14.44 2.11 -5.22
CA ILE A 310 -13.24 1.35 -4.82
C ILE A 310 -11.97 2.08 -5.26
N LEU A 311 -11.94 2.58 -6.49
CA LEU A 311 -10.78 3.32 -7.02
C LEU A 311 -10.53 4.58 -6.22
N GLU A 312 -11.58 5.38 -5.96
CA GLU A 312 -11.46 6.61 -5.18
C GLU A 312 -11.01 6.32 -3.75
N ASP A 313 -11.57 5.30 -3.10
CA ASP A 313 -11.19 4.91 -1.75
C ASP A 313 -9.73 4.45 -1.68
N MET A 314 -9.31 3.56 -2.57
CA MET A 314 -7.93 3.07 -2.64
C MET A 314 -6.95 4.20 -3.00
N GLU A 315 -7.35 5.14 -3.86
CA GLU A 315 -6.54 6.32 -4.18
C GLU A 315 -6.34 7.21 -2.95
N ARG A 316 -7.40 7.47 -2.17
CA ARG A 316 -7.29 8.19 -0.90
C ARG A 316 -6.46 7.42 0.12
N MET A 317 -6.62 6.10 0.19
CA MET A 317 -5.89 5.23 1.12
C MET A 317 -4.38 5.28 0.84
N GLN A 318 -3.97 5.14 -0.43
CA GLN A 318 -2.55 5.17 -0.79
C GLN A 318 -1.89 6.54 -0.53
N ARG A 319 -2.65 7.63 -0.44
CA ARG A 319 -2.12 8.97 -0.12
C ARG A 319 -1.91 9.21 1.37
N GLN A 320 -2.48 8.36 2.23
CA GLN A 320 -2.34 8.53 3.68
C GLN A 320 -0.88 8.39 4.10
N PRO A 321 -0.31 9.32 4.90
CA PRO A 321 1.11 9.29 5.27
C PRO A 321 1.58 7.95 5.86
N ALA A 322 0.78 7.33 6.73
CA ALA A 322 1.13 6.04 7.32
C ALA A 322 1.17 4.90 6.29
N ILE A 323 0.35 5.03 5.25
CA ILE A 323 0.18 4.03 4.22
C ILE A 323 1.25 4.20 3.14
N ILE A 324 1.41 5.40 2.60
CA ILE A 324 2.36 5.67 1.51
C ILE A 324 3.82 5.44 1.90
N ASP A 325 4.14 5.57 3.19
CA ASP A 325 5.49 5.33 3.68
C ASP A 325 5.81 3.83 3.74
N THR A 326 4.77 3.01 3.86
CA THR A 326 4.91 1.62 4.31
C THR A 326 4.42 0.63 3.26
N TYR A 327 3.36 0.93 2.50
CA TYR A 327 2.67 0.00 1.61
C TYR A 327 2.97 0.29 0.14
N ARG A 328 3.55 -0.71 -0.52
CA ARG A 328 3.93 -0.81 -1.92
C ARG A 328 2.76 -1.09 -2.84
N ARG A 329 2.03 -2.18 -2.60
CA ARG A 329 1.00 -2.69 -3.53
C ARG A 329 -0.40 -2.39 -3.02
N PHE A 330 -1.27 -2.00 -3.93
CA PHE A 330 -2.67 -1.69 -3.69
C PHE A 330 -3.48 -2.52 -4.67
N VAL A 331 -4.10 -3.59 -4.17
CA VAL A 331 -4.70 -4.63 -5.02
C VAL A 331 -6.20 -4.71 -4.79
N VAL A 332 -6.96 -4.67 -5.88
CA VAL A 332 -8.40 -4.94 -5.90
C VAL A 332 -8.61 -6.32 -6.49
N LEU A 333 -9.19 -7.22 -5.69
CA LEU A 333 -9.45 -8.59 -6.12
C LEU A 333 -10.88 -8.75 -6.62
N ASP A 334 -11.00 -9.33 -7.82
CA ASP A 334 -12.28 -9.63 -8.47
C ASP A 334 -12.51 -11.16 -8.61
N SER A 335 -13.77 -11.56 -8.71
CA SER A 335 -14.21 -12.95 -8.97
C SER A 335 -13.76 -13.47 -10.33
N SER A 336 -13.78 -12.61 -11.33
CA SER A 336 -13.34 -12.93 -12.69
C SER A 336 -12.91 -11.65 -13.36
N LEU A 337 -11.60 -11.47 -13.59
CA LEU A 337 -11.17 -10.43 -14.52
C LEU A 337 -11.43 -10.86 -15.94
N ASP A 338 -12.33 -10.12 -16.59
CA ASP A 338 -12.25 -9.94 -18.02
C ASP A 338 -10.89 -9.31 -18.33
N ARG A 339 -10.09 -10.02 -19.13
CA ARG A 339 -8.74 -9.61 -19.55
C ARG A 339 -8.85 -8.27 -20.27
N GLY A 340 -8.66 -7.16 -19.57
CA GLY A 340 -8.81 -5.84 -20.19
C GLY A 340 -8.91 -4.67 -19.23
N ARG A 341 -9.16 -4.89 -17.94
CA ARG A 341 -9.13 -3.79 -16.97
C ARG A 341 -7.70 -3.29 -16.83
N LYS A 342 -7.46 -2.03 -17.19
CA LYS A 342 -6.15 -1.41 -17.07
C LYS A 342 -5.90 -1.05 -15.61
N THR A 343 -4.65 -1.13 -15.20
CA THR A 343 -4.17 -0.54 -13.96
C THR A 343 -4.34 0.98 -14.05
N GLU A 344 -5.05 1.56 -13.09
CA GLU A 344 -5.32 2.99 -13.02
C GLU A 344 -4.86 3.53 -11.66
N HIS A 345 -4.32 4.74 -11.64
CA HIS A 345 -3.89 5.42 -10.41
C HIS A 345 -2.91 4.63 -9.53
N GLY A 346 -2.12 3.70 -10.10
CA GLY A 346 -1.23 2.85 -9.31
C GLY A 346 -1.91 1.71 -8.55
N ILE A 347 -3.17 1.41 -8.88
CA ILE A 347 -3.98 0.35 -8.29
C ILE A 347 -3.95 -0.86 -9.23
N GLU A 348 -3.57 -2.00 -8.66
CA GLU A 348 -3.53 -3.30 -9.30
C GLU A 348 -4.93 -3.95 -9.25
N TRP A 349 -5.35 -4.55 -10.35
CA TRP A 349 -6.57 -5.34 -10.41
C TRP A 349 -6.20 -6.77 -10.76
N ASP A 350 -6.56 -7.72 -9.91
CA ASP A 350 -6.28 -9.13 -10.17
C ASP A 350 -7.44 -10.05 -9.79
N ALA A 351 -7.48 -11.23 -10.42
CA ALA A 351 -8.47 -12.23 -10.13
C ALA A 351 -8.07 -12.91 -8.82
N ILE A 352 -9.05 -13.20 -7.97
CA ILE A 352 -8.76 -13.78 -6.66
C ILE A 352 -7.96 -15.09 -6.73
N ASN A 353 -8.13 -15.86 -7.81
CA ASN A 353 -7.42 -17.11 -8.06
C ASN A 353 -6.04 -16.96 -8.71
N ARG A 354 -5.63 -15.75 -9.09
CA ARG A 354 -4.31 -15.43 -9.66
C ARG A 354 -3.45 -14.58 -8.73
N PHE A 355 -4.05 -14.01 -7.69
CA PHE A 355 -3.36 -13.16 -6.74
C PHE A 355 -2.12 -13.85 -6.16
N ASP A 356 -0.98 -13.16 -6.28
CA ASP A 356 0.32 -13.55 -5.75
C ASP A 356 0.92 -12.40 -4.94
N PHE A 357 1.49 -12.73 -3.78
CA PHE A 357 2.18 -11.80 -2.89
C PHE A 357 3.52 -11.31 -3.48
N HIS A 358 4.16 -12.10 -4.36
CA HIS A 358 5.48 -11.85 -4.96
C HIS A 358 6.65 -11.73 -3.96
N ASP A 359 6.56 -12.41 -2.81
CA ASP A 359 7.56 -12.41 -1.74
C ASP A 359 7.91 -13.82 -1.20
N ASP A 360 7.63 -14.86 -1.99
CA ASP A 360 7.87 -16.27 -1.68
C ASP A 360 7.13 -16.81 -0.42
N PHE A 361 6.23 -16.04 0.18
CA PHE A 361 5.55 -16.43 1.43
C PHE A 361 4.79 -17.76 1.33
N VAL A 362 4.03 -17.97 0.25
CA VAL A 362 3.19 -19.17 0.07
C VAL A 362 4.04 -20.44 -0.01
N ASN A 363 5.19 -20.37 -0.69
CA ASN A 363 6.12 -21.49 -0.80
C ASN A 363 6.70 -21.88 0.58
N SER A 364 6.90 -20.91 1.47
CA SER A 364 7.44 -21.15 2.82
C SER A 364 6.46 -21.88 3.76
N GLN A 365 5.15 -21.70 3.57
CA GLN A 365 4.13 -22.37 4.39
C GLN A 365 3.93 -23.85 4.01
N GLU A 366 4.14 -24.21 2.74
CA GLU A 366 4.05 -25.61 2.30
C GLU A 366 5.23 -26.44 2.81
N VAL A 367 6.43 -25.85 2.86
CA VAL A 367 7.63 -26.50 3.42
C VAL A 367 7.45 -26.79 4.91
N THR A 368 6.91 -25.83 5.67
CA THR A 368 6.66 -26.03 7.12
C THR A 368 5.57 -27.08 7.39
N LYS A 369 4.50 -27.13 6.58
CA LYS A 369 3.48 -28.19 6.73
C LYS A 369 4.01 -29.59 6.38
N ALA A 370 4.89 -29.70 5.39
CA ALA A 370 5.51 -30.97 5.02
C ALA A 370 6.50 -31.47 6.11
N GLU A 371 7.27 -30.55 6.71
CA GLU A 371 8.20 -30.88 7.80
C GLU A 371 7.48 -31.31 9.08
N PHE A 372 6.34 -30.69 9.42
CA PHE A 372 5.50 -31.13 10.55
C PHE A 372 4.71 -32.41 10.27
N ALA A 373 4.47 -32.79 9.01
CA ALA A 373 3.86 -34.07 8.66
C ALA A 373 4.86 -35.25 8.66
N CYS A 374 6.17 -34.96 8.71
CA CYS A 374 7.25 -35.94 8.77
C CYS A 374 7.83 -36.13 10.18
N MET A 375 7.30 -35.43 11.18
CA MET A 375 7.54 -35.64 12.61
C MET A 375 6.32 -36.28 13.26
#